data_AF-A0A077PYI6-F1
#
_entry.id   AF-A0A077PYI6-F1
#
_cell.length_a   1.000
_cell.length_b   1.000
_cell.length_c   1.000
_cell.angle_alpha   90.00
_cell.angle_beta   90.00
_cell.angle_gamma   90.00
#
_symmetry.space_group_name_H-M   'P 1'
#
loop_
_entity.id
_entity.type
_entity.pdbx_description
1 polymer ?
#
loop_
_entity_poly.entity_id
_entity_poly.type
_entity_poly.pdbx_seq_one_letter_code
_entity_poly.pdbx_strand_id
1 'polypeptide(L)'
;MRDAVKNKSVFLVLLLGVFYFMGAFDTKDDSYQKIIDNAPTKEHQFIDIVDKTVSASKKADNDMQIAAIKMERTSAICSFLKGKLSATNWTGKVIDLNSNRDGKGVIVVGLTKEITVRTWNNAFSDSGDATLIDQNTSLFKKAVSLKTGQLVKFSGTFIPEENECIREKSVTQNGGMKNPAFIFKFSDINPM
;
A
#
# COMPACT_ATOMS: atom_id res chain seq x y z
N MET A 1 52.04 61.65 15.04
CA MET A 1 51.73 61.11 13.70
C MET A 1 51.88 59.59 13.76
N ARG A 2 50.85 58.85 13.34
CA ARG A 2 50.80 57.37 13.16
C ARG A 2 50.91 56.54 14.46
N ASP A 3 50.17 55.48 14.74
CA ASP A 3 49.06 54.78 14.09
C ASP A 3 48.34 53.88 15.14
N ALA A 4 47.01 53.80 15.02
CA ALA A 4 46.09 52.67 15.23
C ALA A 4 46.40 51.53 16.22
N VAL A 5 45.42 51.21 17.08
CA VAL A 5 44.89 49.83 17.22
C VAL A 5 43.36 49.85 17.39
N LYS A 6 42.71 49.11 16.49
CA LYS A 6 41.26 48.88 16.36
C LYS A 6 40.69 48.02 17.50
N ASN A 7 39.49 48.39 17.92
CA ASN A 7 38.66 47.69 18.91
C ASN A 7 38.23 46.31 18.36
N LYS A 8 38.55 45.23 19.09
CA LYS A 8 38.18 43.85 18.73
C LYS A 8 36.88 43.44 19.43
N SER A 9 35.92 43.04 18.60
CA SER A 9 35.00 41.91 18.83
C SER A 9 33.89 42.08 19.88
N VAL A 10 32.78 42.68 19.46
CA VAL A 10 31.43 42.29 19.92
C VAL A 10 30.90 41.29 18.89
N PHE A 11 31.05 40.00 19.13
CA PHE A 11 30.35 38.95 18.40
C PHE A 11 30.39 37.67 19.24
N LEU A 12 29.45 37.55 20.18
CA LEU A 12 29.18 36.27 20.82
C LEU A 12 27.72 36.26 21.30
N VAL A 13 27.11 35.09 21.18
CA VAL A 13 25.75 34.72 21.62
C VAL A 13 24.63 34.97 20.59
N LEU A 14 24.67 34.20 19.50
CA LEU A 14 23.47 33.79 18.74
C LEU A 14 23.69 32.42 18.04
N LEU A 15 24.31 31.46 18.73
CA LEU A 15 24.59 30.11 18.21
C LEU A 15 24.23 28.97 19.19
N LEU A 16 23.34 29.22 20.16
CA LEU A 16 22.81 28.16 21.03
C LEU A 16 21.31 27.91 20.87
N GLY A 17 20.59 28.74 20.11
CA GLY A 17 19.14 28.57 19.87
C GLY A 17 18.78 27.69 18.66
N VAL A 18 19.72 27.42 17.75
CA VAL A 18 19.44 26.67 16.51
C VAL A 18 19.67 25.17 16.66
N PHE A 19 20.45 24.73 17.65
CA PHE A 19 20.75 23.30 17.86
C PHE A 19 19.68 22.54 18.65
N TYR A 20 18.75 23.22 19.32
CA TYR A 20 17.68 22.55 20.09
C TYR A 20 16.41 22.26 19.27
N PHE A 21 16.32 22.72 18.02
CA PHE A 21 15.19 22.46 17.12
C PHE A 21 15.49 21.44 16.01
N MET A 22 16.62 20.73 16.10
CA MET A 22 16.95 19.57 15.26
C MET A 22 16.94 18.26 16.07
N GLY A 23 16.03 18.16 17.05
CA GLY A 23 15.51 16.85 17.44
C GLY A 23 14.53 16.41 16.36
N ALA A 24 15.05 15.74 15.34
CA ALA A 24 14.28 15.20 14.23
C ALA A 24 12.98 14.55 14.73
N PHE A 25 11.85 15.04 14.25
CA PHE A 25 10.62 14.26 14.19
C PHE A 25 10.87 13.10 13.21
N ASP A 26 11.63 12.10 13.65
CA ASP A 26 11.56 10.77 13.04
C ASP A 26 10.32 10.10 13.64
N THR A 27 9.14 10.56 13.23
CA THR A 27 7.90 9.86 13.52
C THR A 27 7.94 8.58 12.69
N LYS A 28 8.48 7.52 13.28
CA LYS A 28 8.40 6.17 12.74
C LYS A 28 6.95 5.94 12.32
N ASP A 29 6.70 5.84 11.02
CA ASP A 29 5.35 5.60 10.47
C ASP A 29 4.84 4.25 11.01
N ASP A 30 4.09 4.32 12.11
CA ASP A 30 3.51 3.19 12.85
C ASP A 30 2.15 2.78 12.30
N SER A 31 1.67 3.46 11.25
CA SER A 31 0.33 3.23 10.69
C SER A 31 0.15 1.78 10.23
N TYR A 32 1.20 1.15 9.68
CA TYR A 32 1.18 -0.26 9.31
C TYR A 32 1.18 -1.21 10.51
N GLN A 33 1.81 -0.84 11.62
CA GLN A 33 1.67 -1.64 12.84
C GLN A 33 0.22 -1.62 13.33
N LYS A 34 -0.41 -0.43 13.33
CA LYS A 34 -1.82 -0.29 13.70
C LYS A 34 -2.77 -1.04 12.76
N ILE A 35 -2.48 -1.10 11.47
CA ILE A 35 -3.20 -1.95 10.50
C ILE A 35 -3.11 -3.41 10.95
N ILE A 36 -1.88 -3.93 11.09
CA ILE A 36 -1.63 -5.32 11.47
C ILE A 36 -2.29 -5.65 12.81
N ASP A 37 -2.18 -4.81 13.83
CA ASP A 37 -2.78 -5.08 15.15
C ASP A 37 -4.32 -5.20 15.13
N ASN A 38 -4.98 -4.61 14.14
CA ASN A 38 -6.44 -4.62 13.99
C ASN A 38 -6.93 -5.55 12.87
N ALA A 39 -6.01 -6.22 12.18
CA ALA A 39 -6.32 -7.09 11.06
C ALA A 39 -6.97 -8.40 11.55
N PRO A 40 -8.05 -8.88 10.90
CA PRO A 40 -8.56 -10.22 11.18
C PRO A 40 -7.53 -11.30 10.83
N THR A 41 -7.62 -12.46 11.48
CA THR A 41 -6.66 -13.58 11.30
C THR A 41 -6.38 -13.94 9.85
N LYS A 42 -7.38 -13.91 8.98
CA LYS A 42 -7.21 -14.22 7.55
C LYS A 42 -6.38 -13.18 6.81
N GLU A 43 -6.47 -11.90 7.18
CA GLU A 43 -5.64 -10.85 6.61
C GLU A 43 -4.19 -11.06 7.00
N HIS A 44 -3.89 -11.32 8.28
CA HIS A 44 -2.54 -11.69 8.73
C HIS A 44 -1.96 -12.85 7.92
N GLN A 45 -2.71 -13.95 7.80
CA GLN A 45 -2.27 -15.12 7.05
C GLN A 45 -1.95 -14.79 5.59
N PHE A 46 -2.78 -13.96 4.95
CA PHE A 46 -2.53 -13.52 3.59
C PHE A 46 -1.27 -12.65 3.49
N ILE A 47 -1.13 -11.66 4.39
CA ILE A 47 0.04 -10.77 4.45
C ILE A 47 1.31 -11.59 4.67
N ASP A 48 1.32 -12.52 5.62
CA ASP A 48 2.49 -13.36 5.93
C ASP A 48 2.94 -14.19 4.72
N ILE A 49 1.98 -14.78 3.99
CA ILE A 49 2.26 -15.55 2.76
C ILE A 49 2.95 -14.64 1.73
N VAL A 50 2.38 -13.47 1.49
CA VAL A 50 2.88 -12.55 0.45
C VAL A 50 4.21 -11.93 0.88
N ASP A 51 4.32 -11.44 2.11
CA ASP A 51 5.50 -10.70 2.60
C ASP A 51 6.75 -11.59 2.70
N LYS A 52 6.58 -12.88 3.06
CA LYS A 52 7.64 -13.87 2.97
C LYS A 52 8.24 -13.92 1.56
N THR A 53 7.38 -13.97 0.54
CA THR A 53 7.81 -14.07 -0.86
C THR A 53 8.32 -12.75 -1.42
N VAL A 54 7.81 -11.60 -0.95
CA VAL A 54 8.36 -10.26 -1.24
C VAL A 54 9.79 -10.17 -0.72
N SER A 55 10.02 -10.56 0.53
CA SER A 55 11.34 -10.56 1.17
C SER A 55 12.33 -11.47 0.46
N ALA A 56 11.90 -12.67 0.04
CA ALA A 56 12.72 -13.57 -0.77
C ALA A 56 13.04 -12.96 -2.15
N SER A 57 12.05 -12.37 -2.81
CA SER A 57 12.20 -11.79 -4.15
C SER A 57 13.13 -10.58 -4.16
N LYS A 58 13.17 -9.80 -3.08
CA LYS A 58 14.13 -8.70 -2.90
C LYS A 58 15.59 -9.18 -2.82
N LYS A 59 15.81 -10.43 -2.41
CA LYS A 59 17.14 -11.05 -2.25
C LYS A 59 17.55 -11.95 -3.41
N ALA A 60 16.68 -12.15 -4.39
CA ALA A 60 16.96 -13.02 -5.53
C ALA A 60 17.98 -12.38 -6.49
N ASP A 61 18.90 -13.20 -6.99
CA ASP A 61 20.02 -12.79 -7.84
C ASP A 61 19.64 -12.72 -9.33
N ASN A 62 18.59 -13.42 -9.73
CA ASN A 62 18.18 -13.53 -11.14
C ASN A 62 16.69 -13.86 -11.31
N ASP A 63 16.20 -13.71 -12.53
CA ASP A 63 14.78 -13.89 -12.85
C ASP A 63 14.30 -15.33 -12.71
N MET A 64 15.19 -16.34 -12.83
CA MET A 64 14.81 -17.74 -12.61
C MET A 64 14.47 -18.00 -11.15
N GLN A 65 15.21 -17.41 -10.20
CA GLN A 65 14.86 -17.47 -8.78
C GLN A 65 13.54 -16.75 -8.50
N ILE A 66 13.29 -15.59 -9.11
CA ILE A 66 12.01 -14.88 -8.99
C ILE A 66 10.85 -15.76 -9.49
N ALA A 67 11.03 -16.46 -10.62
CA ALA A 67 10.01 -17.37 -11.16
C ALA A 67 9.72 -18.53 -10.20
N ALA A 68 10.75 -19.12 -9.59
CA ALA A 68 10.57 -20.16 -8.56
C ALA A 68 9.77 -19.64 -7.35
N ILE A 69 10.14 -18.47 -6.82
CA ILE A 69 9.44 -17.85 -5.69
C ILE A 69 7.99 -17.49 -6.06
N LYS A 70 7.74 -17.07 -7.31
CA LYS A 70 6.38 -16.82 -7.80
C LYS A 70 5.53 -18.09 -7.73
N MET A 71 6.05 -19.24 -8.18
CA MET A 71 5.32 -20.51 -8.09
C MET A 71 4.98 -20.89 -6.65
N GLU A 72 5.92 -20.69 -5.71
CA GLU A 72 5.68 -20.90 -4.28
C GLU A 72 4.56 -20.00 -3.75
N ARG A 73 4.61 -18.70 -4.06
CA ARG A 73 3.58 -17.73 -3.68
C ARG A 73 2.21 -18.14 -4.20
N THR A 74 2.12 -18.47 -5.49
CA THR A 74 0.89 -18.89 -6.14
C THR A 74 0.30 -20.11 -5.44
N SER A 75 1.11 -21.17 -5.23
CA SER A 75 0.65 -22.38 -4.55
C SER A 75 0.15 -22.09 -3.12
N ALA A 76 0.86 -21.25 -2.37
CA ALA A 76 0.48 -20.87 -1.01
C ALA A 76 -0.83 -20.07 -0.98
N ILE A 77 -0.99 -19.07 -1.85
CA ILE A 77 -2.22 -18.27 -1.96
C ILE A 77 -3.41 -19.15 -2.37
N CYS A 78 -3.24 -19.99 -3.39
CA CYS A 78 -4.28 -20.92 -3.82
C CYS A 78 -4.74 -21.84 -2.68
N SER A 79 -3.78 -22.40 -1.95
CA SER A 79 -4.04 -23.30 -0.82
C SER A 79 -4.69 -22.60 0.37
N PHE A 80 -4.35 -21.33 0.61
CA PHE A 80 -4.94 -20.49 1.64
C PHE A 80 -6.40 -20.13 1.31
N LEU A 81 -6.64 -19.64 0.09
CA LEU A 81 -7.96 -19.17 -0.33
C LEU A 81 -8.95 -20.33 -0.48
N LYS A 82 -8.53 -21.49 -1.01
CA LYS A 82 -9.40 -22.64 -1.32
C LYS A 82 -10.67 -22.21 -2.08
N GLY A 83 -10.53 -21.30 -3.03
CA GLY A 83 -11.64 -20.71 -3.80
C GLY A 83 -12.52 -19.68 -3.06
N LYS A 84 -12.26 -19.40 -1.77
CA LYS A 84 -12.96 -18.37 -0.99
C LYS A 84 -12.23 -17.03 -1.12
N LEU A 85 -12.66 -16.23 -2.10
CA LEU A 85 -12.00 -14.98 -2.49
C LEU A 85 -12.41 -13.75 -1.65
N SER A 86 -13.36 -13.90 -0.73
CA SER A 86 -13.88 -12.76 0.04
C SER A 86 -12.97 -12.39 1.21
N ALA A 87 -12.73 -11.10 1.34
CA ALA A 87 -12.11 -10.46 2.50
C ALA A 87 -13.16 -9.64 3.24
N THR A 88 -13.23 -9.80 4.56
CA THR A 88 -14.25 -9.16 5.40
C THR A 88 -13.56 -8.44 6.54
N ASN A 89 -13.87 -7.15 6.68
CA ASN A 89 -13.34 -6.28 7.73
C ASN A 89 -11.81 -6.24 7.78
N TRP A 90 -11.18 -6.32 6.61
CA TRP A 90 -9.74 -6.13 6.49
C TRP A 90 -9.39 -4.67 6.76
N THR A 91 -8.16 -4.44 7.19
CA THR A 91 -7.64 -3.13 7.55
C THR A 91 -6.60 -2.66 6.55
N GLY A 92 -6.40 -1.35 6.44
CA GLY A 92 -5.37 -0.83 5.55
C GLY A 92 -5.25 0.66 5.58
N LYS A 93 -4.30 1.18 4.79
CA LYS A 93 -4.08 2.61 4.58
C LYS A 93 -4.51 2.98 3.18
N VAL A 94 -5.31 4.03 3.04
CA VAL A 94 -5.61 4.61 1.72
C VAL A 94 -4.31 5.17 1.13
N ILE A 95 -3.88 4.60 0.00
CA ILE A 95 -2.68 5.02 -0.72
C ILE A 95 -3.04 5.99 -1.85
N ASP A 96 -4.13 5.70 -2.56
CA ASP A 96 -4.59 6.53 -3.66
C ASP A 96 -6.12 6.46 -3.79
N LEU A 97 -6.71 7.61 -4.15
CA LEU A 97 -8.12 7.81 -4.45
C LEU A 97 -8.19 8.69 -5.70
N ASN A 98 -8.76 8.16 -6.77
CA ASN A 98 -8.85 8.89 -8.03
C ASN A 98 -10.16 8.54 -8.76
N SER A 99 -10.41 9.22 -9.88
CA SER A 99 -11.40 8.81 -10.86
C SER A 99 -10.71 8.43 -12.17
N ASN A 100 -11.26 7.43 -12.86
CA ASN A 100 -10.82 7.13 -14.21
C ASN A 100 -11.41 8.15 -15.21
N ARG A 101 -11.09 8.02 -16.51
CA ARG A 101 -11.59 8.91 -17.56
C ARG A 101 -13.12 8.94 -17.71
N ASP A 102 -13.82 7.92 -17.20
CA ASP A 102 -15.28 7.81 -17.21
C ASP A 102 -15.91 8.35 -15.92
N GLY A 103 -15.09 8.90 -15.02
CA GLY A 103 -15.51 9.38 -13.71
C GLY A 103 -15.78 8.30 -12.66
N LYS A 104 -15.48 7.02 -12.93
CA LYS A 104 -15.62 5.94 -11.95
C LYS A 104 -14.48 5.96 -10.94
N GLY A 105 -14.79 5.62 -9.69
CA GLY A 105 -13.82 5.63 -8.60
C GLY A 105 -12.76 4.55 -8.74
N VAL A 106 -11.52 4.94 -8.46
CA VAL A 106 -10.32 4.10 -8.39
C VAL A 106 -9.77 4.21 -6.97
N ILE A 107 -9.54 3.07 -6.32
CA ILE A 107 -9.01 3.02 -4.95
C ILE A 107 -7.79 2.10 -4.90
N VAL A 108 -6.77 2.54 -4.16
CA VAL A 108 -5.64 1.71 -3.74
C VAL A 108 -5.54 1.72 -2.22
N VAL A 109 -5.56 0.55 -1.60
CA VAL A 109 -5.37 0.35 -0.16
C VAL A 109 -4.11 -0.47 0.07
N GLY A 110 -3.23 0.01 0.94
CA GLY A 110 -2.01 -0.68 1.38
C GLY A 110 -2.28 -1.52 2.61
N LEU A 111 -1.92 -2.80 2.53
CA LEU A 111 -1.92 -3.74 3.66
C LEU A 111 -0.58 -3.69 4.41
N THR A 112 0.51 -3.52 3.65
CA THR A 112 1.85 -3.21 4.15
C THR A 112 2.47 -2.10 3.30
N LYS A 113 3.76 -1.78 3.51
CA LYS A 113 4.47 -0.81 2.65
C LYS A 113 4.59 -1.30 1.21
N GLU A 114 4.62 -2.61 1.00
CA GLU A 114 4.83 -3.25 -0.31
C GLU A 114 3.56 -3.87 -0.90
N ILE A 115 2.61 -4.28 -0.06
CA ILE A 115 1.44 -5.06 -0.48
C ILE A 115 0.23 -4.15 -0.58
N THR A 116 -0.38 -4.12 -1.77
CA THR A 116 -1.61 -3.34 -2.01
C THR A 116 -2.73 -4.19 -2.59
N VAL A 117 -3.96 -3.77 -2.31
CA VAL A 117 -5.18 -4.19 -3.02
C VAL A 117 -5.78 -2.98 -3.69
N ARG A 118 -6.30 -3.16 -4.91
CA ARG A 118 -6.77 -2.04 -5.72
C ARG A 118 -7.85 -2.42 -6.70
N THR A 119 -8.63 -1.44 -7.11
CA THR A 119 -9.40 -1.55 -8.35
C THR A 119 -8.47 -1.46 -9.56
N TRP A 120 -9.00 -1.82 -10.73
CA TRP A 120 -8.46 -1.32 -11.99
C TRP A 120 -8.49 0.21 -12.05
N ASN A 121 -7.73 0.80 -12.96
CA ASN A 121 -7.63 2.25 -13.15
C ASN A 121 -8.21 2.73 -14.50
N ASN A 122 -8.70 1.82 -15.34
CA ASN A 122 -9.24 2.12 -16.66
C ASN A 122 -10.32 1.09 -17.04
N ALA A 123 -11.32 1.51 -17.82
CA ALA A 123 -12.45 0.64 -18.16
C ALA A 123 -12.07 -0.53 -19.10
N PHE A 124 -11.05 -0.35 -19.94
CA PHE A 124 -10.62 -1.40 -20.87
C PHE A 124 -10.15 -2.65 -20.10
N SER A 125 -9.27 -2.48 -19.12
CA SER A 125 -8.81 -3.58 -18.28
C SER A 125 -9.84 -4.05 -17.26
N ASP A 126 -10.76 -3.18 -16.84
CA ASP A 126 -11.84 -3.53 -15.90
C ASP A 126 -12.97 -4.35 -16.54
N SER A 127 -12.93 -4.53 -17.87
CA SER A 127 -13.93 -5.32 -18.59
C SER A 127 -13.93 -6.77 -18.10
N GLY A 128 -15.07 -7.22 -17.58
CA GLY A 128 -15.25 -8.55 -16.96
C GLY A 128 -15.09 -8.55 -15.44
N ASP A 129 -14.16 -7.79 -14.88
CA ASP A 129 -13.90 -7.78 -13.43
C ASP A 129 -14.83 -6.82 -12.67
N ALA A 130 -15.23 -5.71 -13.30
CA ALA A 130 -16.15 -4.70 -12.76
C ALA A 130 -15.78 -4.24 -11.33
N THR A 131 -14.52 -3.83 -11.16
CA THR A 131 -13.94 -3.34 -9.90
C THR A 131 -14.06 -1.83 -9.73
N LEU A 132 -14.15 -1.07 -10.84
CA LEU A 132 -14.33 0.37 -10.79
C LEU A 132 -15.64 0.75 -10.08
N ILE A 133 -15.58 1.77 -9.24
CA ILE A 133 -16.69 2.11 -8.35
C ILE A 133 -17.63 3.09 -9.05
N ASP A 134 -18.87 2.68 -9.26
CA ASP A 134 -19.89 3.52 -9.89
C ASP A 134 -20.31 4.68 -8.97
N GLN A 135 -20.42 5.88 -9.54
CA GLN A 135 -20.71 7.14 -8.83
C GLN A 135 -22.03 7.11 -8.04
N ASN A 136 -22.98 6.29 -8.46
CA ASN A 136 -24.30 6.21 -7.84
C ASN A 136 -24.35 5.24 -6.64
N THR A 137 -23.23 4.59 -6.30
CA THR A 137 -23.18 3.61 -5.21
C THR A 137 -22.93 4.26 -3.85
N SER A 138 -23.38 3.58 -2.78
CA SER A 138 -23.03 3.95 -1.41
C SER A 138 -21.51 3.87 -1.17
N LEU A 139 -20.85 2.89 -1.80
CA LEU A 139 -19.40 2.73 -1.74
C LEU A 139 -18.66 3.96 -2.28
N PHE A 140 -19.09 4.51 -3.43
CA PHE A 140 -18.49 5.72 -3.97
C PHE A 140 -18.63 6.90 -3.01
N LYS A 141 -19.83 7.10 -2.45
CA LYS A 141 -20.09 8.18 -1.48
C LYS A 141 -19.20 8.07 -0.24
N LYS A 142 -18.97 6.84 0.26
CA LYS A 142 -18.03 6.59 1.35
C LYS A 142 -16.59 6.89 0.93
N ALA A 143 -16.17 6.46 -0.26
CA ALA A 143 -14.81 6.66 -0.75
C ALA A 143 -14.45 8.14 -0.95
N VAL A 144 -15.40 8.97 -1.41
CA VAL A 144 -15.19 10.42 -1.64
C VAL A 144 -14.87 11.18 -0.35
N SER A 145 -15.29 10.69 0.82
CA SER A 145 -15.00 11.35 2.10
C SER A 145 -13.65 10.95 2.71
N LEU A 146 -12.98 9.95 2.14
CA LEU A 146 -11.68 9.47 2.60
C LEU A 146 -10.53 10.36 2.11
N LYS A 147 -9.37 10.23 2.77
CA LYS A 147 -8.15 10.94 2.42
C LYS A 147 -6.98 9.96 2.27
N THR A 148 -6.03 10.28 1.39
CA THR A 148 -4.74 9.57 1.35
C THR A 148 -4.08 9.60 2.73
N GLY A 149 -3.51 8.47 3.13
CA GLY A 149 -2.91 8.25 4.44
C GLY A 149 -3.88 7.81 5.53
N GLN A 150 -5.19 7.87 5.28
CA GLN A 150 -6.21 7.48 6.26
C GLN A 150 -6.23 5.96 6.45
N LEU A 151 -6.35 5.52 7.71
CA LEU A 151 -6.60 4.12 8.03
C LEU A 151 -8.07 3.78 7.84
N VAL A 152 -8.32 2.62 7.24
CA VAL A 152 -9.66 2.19 6.83
C VAL A 152 -9.87 0.71 7.12
N LYS A 153 -11.13 0.38 7.39
CA LYS A 153 -11.62 -0.99 7.40
C LYS A 153 -12.47 -1.19 6.15
N PHE A 154 -12.20 -2.26 5.41
CA PHE A 154 -12.81 -2.52 4.13
C PHE A 154 -13.20 -4.00 3.97
N SER A 155 -14.08 -4.25 3.02
CA SER A 155 -14.49 -5.59 2.63
C SER A 155 -14.61 -5.67 1.11
N GLY A 156 -14.61 -6.89 0.58
CA GLY A 156 -14.77 -7.14 -0.85
C GLY A 156 -14.28 -8.51 -1.27
N THR A 157 -13.91 -8.64 -2.54
CA THR A 157 -13.52 -9.92 -3.13
C THR A 157 -12.32 -9.74 -4.04
N PHE A 158 -11.34 -10.64 -3.92
CA PHE A 158 -10.25 -10.76 -4.90
C PHE A 158 -10.80 -11.22 -6.25
N ILE A 159 -10.20 -10.74 -7.33
CA ILE A 159 -10.57 -11.20 -8.68
C ILE A 159 -9.83 -12.51 -8.99
N PRO A 160 -10.54 -13.57 -9.42
CA PRO A 160 -9.90 -14.83 -9.79
C PRO A 160 -9.00 -14.67 -11.03
N GLU A 161 -7.91 -15.42 -11.05
CA GLU A 161 -7.02 -15.56 -12.20
C GLU A 161 -6.74 -17.05 -12.45
N GLU A 162 -6.78 -17.46 -13.70
CA GLU A 162 -6.46 -18.83 -14.06
C GLU A 162 -4.99 -19.11 -13.74
N ASN A 163 -4.70 -20.26 -13.13
CA ASN A 163 -3.35 -20.69 -12.72
C ASN A 163 -2.66 -19.85 -11.62
N GLU A 164 -3.14 -18.63 -11.29
CA GLU A 164 -2.60 -17.78 -10.21
C GLU A 164 -3.56 -17.58 -9.03
N CYS A 165 -4.78 -18.11 -9.12
CA CYS A 165 -5.88 -18.01 -8.15
C CYS A 165 -6.46 -16.62 -7.93
N ILE A 166 -5.61 -15.59 -7.88
CA ILE A 166 -6.03 -14.19 -7.83
C ILE A 166 -5.20 -13.33 -8.76
N ARG A 167 -5.85 -12.30 -9.31
CA ARG A 167 -5.25 -11.40 -10.30
C ARG A 167 -4.30 -10.39 -9.64
N GLU A 168 -3.10 -10.24 -10.19
CA GLU A 168 -2.08 -9.26 -9.82
C GLU A 168 -1.81 -8.31 -11.00
N LYS A 169 -1.59 -7.01 -10.73
CA LYS A 169 -1.63 -5.94 -11.74
C LYS A 169 -0.29 -5.61 -12.39
N SER A 170 0.82 -5.98 -11.76
CA SER A 170 2.13 -5.43 -12.09
C SER A 170 2.56 -5.71 -13.53
N VAL A 171 3.25 -4.74 -14.12
CA VAL A 171 3.70 -4.82 -15.53
C VAL A 171 4.81 -5.85 -15.70
N THR A 172 5.70 -5.96 -14.71
CA THR A 172 6.80 -6.92 -14.72
C THR A 172 6.65 -7.92 -13.58
N GLN A 173 7.07 -9.15 -13.82
CA GLN A 173 7.11 -10.19 -12.79
C GLN A 173 7.93 -9.73 -11.58
N ASN A 174 9.12 -9.17 -11.81
CA ASN A 174 9.98 -8.67 -10.74
C ASN A 174 9.30 -7.58 -9.90
N GLY A 175 8.59 -6.66 -10.56
CA GLY A 175 7.78 -5.64 -9.89
C GLY A 175 6.67 -6.27 -9.03
N GLY A 176 5.88 -7.18 -9.61
CA GLY A 176 4.78 -7.83 -8.91
C GLY A 176 5.20 -8.78 -7.80
N MET A 177 6.45 -9.27 -7.84
CA MET A 177 7.01 -10.07 -6.75
C MET A 177 7.59 -9.21 -5.61
N LYS A 178 7.96 -7.95 -5.87
CA LYS A 178 8.55 -7.05 -4.86
C LYS A 178 7.57 -6.04 -4.28
N ASN A 179 6.57 -5.60 -5.05
CA ASN A 179 5.53 -4.65 -4.66
C ASN A 179 4.18 -5.08 -5.27
N PRO A 180 3.61 -6.22 -4.85
CA PRO A 180 2.40 -6.77 -5.44
C PRO A 180 1.21 -5.83 -5.29
N ALA A 181 0.42 -5.74 -6.37
CA ALA A 181 -0.85 -5.03 -6.40
C ALA A 181 -1.97 -5.96 -6.87
N PHE A 182 -2.72 -6.51 -5.92
CA PHE A 182 -3.81 -7.44 -6.23
C PHE A 182 -5.07 -6.70 -6.65
N ILE A 183 -5.73 -7.18 -7.72
CA ILE A 183 -7.00 -6.63 -8.16
C ILE A 183 -8.11 -7.09 -7.22
N PHE A 184 -8.88 -6.12 -6.75
CA PHE A 184 -9.86 -6.29 -5.70
C PHE A 184 -11.12 -5.47 -5.99
N LYS A 185 -12.27 -6.12 -5.83
CA LYS A 185 -13.58 -5.48 -5.91
C LYS A 185 -14.06 -5.15 -4.50
N PHE A 186 -13.94 -3.88 -4.13
CA PHE A 186 -14.44 -3.39 -2.85
C PHE A 186 -15.97 -3.48 -2.80
N SER A 187 -16.49 -3.93 -1.66
CA SER A 187 -17.93 -3.90 -1.34
C SER A 187 -18.24 -2.91 -0.23
N ASP A 188 -17.28 -2.62 0.64
CA ASP A 188 -17.41 -1.63 1.71
C ASP A 188 -16.05 -1.03 2.08
N ILE A 189 -16.04 0.23 2.52
CA ILE A 189 -14.86 0.91 3.05
C ILE A 189 -15.30 2.02 4.01
N ASN A 190 -14.71 2.07 5.19
CA ASN A 190 -14.98 3.09 6.19
C ASN A 190 -13.69 3.47 6.92
N PRO A 191 -13.58 4.69 7.48
CA PRO A 191 -12.52 5.04 8.42
C PRO A 191 -12.42 4.01 9.56
N MET A 192 -11.19 3.70 9.98
CA MET A 192 -10.90 2.97 11.23
C MET A 192 -10.97 3.86 12.46
#